data_AF-A0A3N2C7B6-F1
#
_entry.id   AF-A0A3N2C7B6-F1
#
_cell.length_a   1.000
_cell.length_b   1.000
_cell.length_c   1.000
_cell.angle_alpha   90.00
_cell.angle_beta   90.00
_cell.angle_gamma   90.00
#
_symmetry.space_group_name_H-M   'P 1'
#
loop_
_entity.id
_entity.type
_entity.pdbx_description
1 polymer ?
#
loop_
_entity_poly.entity_id
_entity_poly.type
_entity_poly.pdbx_seq_one_letter_code
_entity_poly.pdbx_strand_id
1 'polypeptide(L)'
;MSTHAAGGGKRSLSISEQVGLLEARGLVDEAGHLPRARMTHGYFRLSGYWRYFQIDPSAGRNAFLHGTEFLEVLDIYRLDAELRNLLLEGISEVEVALRASLIANLCTPGGLGTEYLQETTYSDRVDASGRSHRAKLLSDIRDVCAHHSRIWNRPVQQDQPRLFSGAFPPGVGPRDFVGAPWGVISVLGHMVMQVRNDTTFADAVHRLVTSNSLYWQGVSDPSDA
;
A
#
# COMPACT_ATOMS: atom_id res chain seq x y z
N MET A 1 43.51 32.88 3.52
CA MET A 1 42.09 33.07 3.16
C MET A 1 41.63 31.82 2.43
N SER A 2 40.87 30.96 3.11
CA SER A 2 39.95 29.98 2.53
C SER A 2 39.11 29.45 3.68
N THR A 3 37.97 30.08 3.90
CA THR A 3 36.94 29.64 4.83
C THR A 3 36.21 28.46 4.20
N HIS A 4 36.40 27.26 4.76
CA HIS A 4 35.56 26.11 4.47
C HIS A 4 34.14 26.39 4.97
N ALA A 5 33.18 26.48 4.05
CA ALA A 5 31.76 26.48 4.37
C ALA A 5 31.40 25.10 4.94
N ALA A 6 31.05 25.06 6.22
CA ALA A 6 30.51 23.86 6.86
C ALA A 6 29.14 23.53 6.25
N GLY A 7 29.00 22.30 5.76
CA GLY A 7 27.72 21.76 5.30
C GLY A 7 26.69 21.76 6.43
N GLY A 8 25.66 22.59 6.28
CA GLY A 8 24.57 22.71 7.25
C GLY A 8 23.72 21.45 7.29
N GLY A 9 23.98 20.56 8.25
CA GLY A 9 23.05 19.49 8.61
C GLY A 9 21.73 20.12 9.06
N LYS A 10 20.61 19.70 8.46
CA LYS A 10 19.28 20.16 8.88
C LYS A 10 19.09 19.84 10.36
N ARG A 11 18.79 20.87 11.17
CA ARG A 11 18.56 20.74 12.62
C ARG A 11 17.37 19.80 12.87
N SER A 12 17.57 18.78 13.70
CA SER A 12 16.47 17.96 14.20
C SER A 12 15.61 18.78 15.17
N LEU A 13 14.30 18.82 14.92
CA LEU A 13 13.34 19.52 15.79
C LEU A 13 12.82 18.57 16.87
N SER A 14 12.60 19.06 18.08
CA SER A 14 11.84 18.37 19.13
C SER A 14 10.38 18.15 18.72
N ILE A 15 9.65 17.26 19.41
CA ILE A 15 8.23 17.01 19.10
C ILE A 15 7.41 18.30 19.24
N SER A 16 7.62 19.09 20.29
CA SER A 16 6.90 20.35 20.49
C SER A 16 7.19 21.38 19.40
N GLU A 17 8.45 21.49 18.95
CA GLU A 17 8.80 22.36 17.82
C GLU A 17 8.16 21.88 16.50
N GLN A 18 8.05 20.57 16.30
CA GLN A 18 7.39 20.01 15.12
C GLN A 18 5.88 20.27 15.14
N VAL A 19 5.23 20.12 16.30
CA VAL A 19 3.81 20.44 16.50
C VAL A 19 3.56 21.91 16.18
N GLY A 20 4.31 22.82 16.81
CA GLY A 20 4.16 24.26 16.56
C GLY A 20 4.42 24.66 15.10
N LEU A 21 5.35 23.98 14.41
CA LEU A 21 5.58 24.19 12.98
C LEU A 21 4.39 23.76 12.11
N LEU A 22 3.70 22.67 12.46
CA LEU A 22 2.55 22.16 11.72
C LEU A 22 1.32 23.05 11.95
N GLU A 23 1.09 23.48 13.19
CA GLU A 23 0.05 24.45 13.54
C GLU A 23 0.27 25.78 12.84
N ALA A 24 1.50 26.30 12.84
CA ALA A 24 1.85 27.52 12.11
C ALA A 24 1.68 27.41 10.58
N ARG A 25 1.62 26.19 10.04
CA ARG A 25 1.32 25.91 8.63
C ARG A 25 -0.18 25.72 8.36
N GLY A 26 -1.03 25.81 9.38
CA GLY A 26 -2.48 25.73 9.25
C GLY A 26 -3.08 24.36 9.55
N LEU A 27 -2.33 23.41 10.12
CA LEU A 27 -2.89 22.15 10.62
C LEU A 27 -3.58 22.40 11.97
N VAL A 28 -4.86 22.05 12.07
CA VAL A 28 -5.63 22.14 13.31
C VAL A 28 -5.53 20.81 14.07
N ASP A 29 -5.45 20.84 15.40
CA ASP A 29 -5.47 19.63 16.27
C ASP A 29 -6.32 19.92 17.51
N GLU A 30 -7.64 20.04 17.33
CA GLU A 30 -8.56 20.42 18.43
C GLU A 30 -8.56 19.37 19.55
N ALA A 31 -8.41 18.10 19.18
CA ALA A 31 -8.44 16.97 20.11
C ALA A 31 -7.08 16.66 20.78
N GLY A 32 -6.00 17.36 20.40
CA GLY A 32 -4.68 17.22 21.02
C GLY A 32 -3.97 15.90 20.75
N HIS A 33 -4.26 15.24 19.63
CA HIS A 33 -3.67 13.93 19.29
C HIS A 33 -2.32 14.03 18.58
N LEU A 34 -1.98 15.19 18.02
CA LEU A 34 -0.79 15.38 17.20
C LEU A 34 0.49 15.05 17.97
N PRO A 35 0.75 15.53 19.21
CA PRO A 35 2.00 15.22 19.91
C PRO A 35 2.23 13.72 20.11
N ARG A 36 1.18 12.98 20.47
CA ARG A 36 1.26 11.52 20.65
C ARG A 36 1.50 10.80 19.34
N ALA A 37 0.79 11.18 18.28
CA ALA A 37 0.95 10.56 16.96
C ALA A 37 2.35 10.84 16.36
N ARG A 38 2.90 12.03 16.58
CA ARG A 38 4.29 12.37 16.22
C ARG A 38 5.30 11.45 16.92
N MET A 39 5.04 11.09 18.18
CA MET A 39 5.87 10.17 18.96
C MET A 39 5.76 8.71 18.48
N THR A 40 4.56 8.24 18.13
CA THR A 40 4.30 6.82 17.83
C THR A 40 4.49 6.44 16.37
N HIS A 41 4.27 7.37 15.44
CA HIS A 41 4.30 7.09 13.99
C HIS A 41 5.43 7.81 13.26
N GLY A 42 5.95 8.89 13.85
CA GLY A 42 7.11 9.64 13.36
C GLY A 42 6.85 10.58 12.18
N TYR A 43 7.68 11.64 12.09
CA TYR A 43 8.23 12.20 10.83
C TYR A 43 7.50 11.90 9.53
N PHE A 44 8.26 11.10 8.80
CA PHE A 44 8.15 10.77 7.40
C PHE A 44 6.93 9.89 7.10
N ARG A 45 6.38 9.20 8.11
CA ARG A 45 5.20 8.35 7.93
C ARG A 45 3.96 9.20 7.76
N LEU A 46 3.70 10.11 8.70
CA LEU A 46 2.54 11.00 8.65
C LEU A 46 2.66 12.03 7.51
N SER A 47 3.89 12.49 7.21
CA SER A 47 4.11 13.48 6.16
C SER A 47 3.83 12.99 4.75
N GLY A 48 3.77 11.68 4.52
CA GLY A 48 3.25 11.15 3.26
C GLY A 48 1.80 11.58 3.05
N TYR A 49 0.96 11.40 4.07
CA TYR A 49 -0.47 11.69 4.01
C TYR A 49 -0.75 13.20 3.95
N TRP A 50 0.02 14.02 4.66
CA TRP A 50 -0.14 15.48 4.68
C TRP A 50 -0.10 16.14 3.30
N ARG A 51 0.67 15.59 2.34
CA ARG A 51 0.82 16.21 1.02
C ARG A 51 -0.52 16.44 0.31
N TYR A 52 -1.50 15.57 0.55
CA TYR A 52 -2.84 15.65 -0.04
C TYR A 52 -3.73 16.69 0.63
N PHE A 53 -3.27 17.22 1.76
CA PHE A 53 -3.90 18.31 2.49
C PHE A 53 -3.06 19.59 2.43
N GLN A 54 -1.99 19.61 1.62
CA GLN A 54 -1.09 20.75 1.48
C GLN A 54 -1.29 21.45 0.13
N ILE A 55 -1.11 22.77 0.14
CA ILE A 55 -1.21 23.59 -1.07
C ILE A 55 0.12 23.52 -1.80
N ASP A 56 0.13 22.85 -2.95
CA ASP A 56 1.30 22.71 -3.84
C ASP A 56 2.59 22.28 -3.12
N PRO A 57 2.59 21.08 -2.50
CA PRO A 57 3.78 20.53 -1.84
C PRO A 57 4.94 20.35 -2.82
N SER A 58 4.66 20.18 -4.11
CA SER A 58 5.65 20.03 -5.18
C SER A 58 6.52 21.29 -5.37
N ALA A 59 5.96 22.49 -5.18
CA ALA A 59 6.69 23.76 -5.19
C ALA A 59 7.33 24.10 -3.82
N GLY A 60 7.35 23.16 -2.88
CA GLY A 60 7.89 23.37 -1.53
C GLY A 60 6.99 24.17 -0.60
N ARG A 61 5.75 24.46 -1.03
CA ARG A 61 4.73 25.08 -0.18
C ARG A 61 4.17 24.01 0.76
N ASN A 62 4.38 24.20 2.06
CA ASN A 62 4.00 23.22 3.09
C ASN A 62 2.76 23.66 3.89
N ALA A 63 2.06 24.71 3.44
CA ALA A 63 0.84 25.19 4.08
C ALA A 63 -0.30 24.21 3.85
N PHE A 64 -1.09 23.96 4.88
CA PHE A 64 -2.27 23.10 4.82
C PHE A 64 -3.47 23.85 4.22
N LEU A 65 -4.40 23.10 3.63
CA LEU A 65 -5.70 23.62 3.22
C LEU A 65 -6.43 24.17 4.45
N HIS A 66 -7.18 25.25 4.28
CA HIS A 66 -7.91 25.88 5.37
C HIS A 66 -8.87 24.89 6.04
N GLY A 67 -8.79 24.79 7.37
CA GLY A 67 -9.63 23.89 8.16
C GLY A 67 -9.19 22.42 8.14
N THR A 68 -7.99 22.11 7.66
CA THR A 68 -7.46 20.73 7.74
C THR A 68 -7.30 20.34 9.20
N GLU A 69 -8.08 19.36 9.64
CA GLU A 69 -8.01 18.80 10.98
C GLU A 69 -7.06 17.59 11.03
N PHE A 70 -6.20 17.52 12.04
CA PHE A 70 -5.21 16.46 12.18
C PHE A 70 -5.85 15.08 12.28
N LEU A 71 -7.00 14.98 12.95
CA LEU A 71 -7.74 13.73 13.06
C LEU A 71 -8.16 13.17 11.70
N GLU A 72 -8.54 14.02 10.74
CA GLU A 72 -8.90 13.58 9.39
C GLU A 72 -7.72 12.89 8.70
N VAL A 73 -6.53 13.50 8.77
CA VAL A 73 -5.29 12.90 8.26
C VAL A 73 -4.97 11.59 8.99
N LEU A 74 -5.13 11.59 10.31
CA LEU A 74 -4.81 10.43 11.15
C LEU A 74 -5.74 9.24 10.84
N ASP A 75 -7.00 9.51 10.53
CA ASP A 75 -7.97 8.48 10.16
C ASP A 75 -7.64 7.86 8.80
N ILE A 76 -7.23 8.65 7.81
CA ILE A 76 -6.69 8.11 6.55
C ILE A 76 -5.50 7.19 6.81
N TYR A 77 -4.56 7.59 7.66
CA TYR A 77 -3.41 6.75 8.03
C TYR A 77 -3.83 5.43 8.70
N ARG A 78 -4.82 5.48 9.60
CA ARG A 78 -5.34 4.31 10.31
C ARG A 78 -6.03 3.34 9.34
N LEU A 79 -6.89 3.85 8.46
CA LEU A 79 -7.55 3.06 7.41
C LEU A 79 -6.52 2.39 6.49
N ASP A 80 -5.46 3.11 6.12
CA ASP A 80 -4.37 2.56 5.30
C ASP A 80 -3.58 1.45 6.01
N ALA A 81 -3.45 1.54 7.34
CA ALA A 81 -2.84 0.50 8.15
C ALA A 81 -3.74 -0.73 8.30
N GLU A 82 -5.03 -0.52 8.55
CA GLU A 82 -6.01 -1.60 8.64
C GLU A 82 -6.15 -2.33 7.30
N LEU A 83 -6.21 -1.60 6.19
CA LEU A 83 -6.26 -2.17 4.86
C LEU A 83 -5.01 -3.00 4.57
N ARG A 84 -3.80 -2.50 4.87
CA ARG A 84 -2.58 -3.29 4.70
C ARG A 84 -2.61 -4.61 5.46
N ASN A 85 -3.09 -4.60 6.70
CA ASN A 85 -3.17 -5.81 7.52
C ASN A 85 -4.18 -6.81 6.94
N LEU A 86 -5.33 -6.32 6.48
CA LEU A 86 -6.33 -7.15 5.83
C LEU A 86 -5.81 -7.73 4.52
N LEU A 87 -5.14 -6.95 3.68
CA LEU A 87 -4.53 -7.45 2.44
C LEU A 87 -3.44 -8.49 2.72
N LEU A 88 -2.62 -8.30 3.76
CA LEU A 88 -1.62 -9.28 4.20
C LEU A 88 -2.25 -10.62 4.60
N GLU A 89 -3.39 -10.59 5.30
CA GLU A 89 -4.17 -11.78 5.62
C GLU A 89 -4.61 -12.51 4.34
N GLY A 90 -5.25 -11.78 3.41
CA GLY A 90 -5.73 -12.35 2.14
C GLY A 90 -4.61 -12.92 1.27
N ILE A 91 -3.47 -12.23 1.17
CA ILE A 91 -2.30 -12.69 0.43
C ILE A 91 -1.76 -13.99 1.03
N SER A 92 -1.69 -14.08 2.36
CA SER A 92 -1.18 -15.26 3.05
C SER A 92 -2.03 -16.50 2.73
N GLU A 93 -3.35 -16.35 2.64
CA GLU A 93 -4.24 -17.46 2.29
C GLU A 93 -4.13 -17.89 0.84
N VAL A 94 -4.09 -16.91 -0.08
CA VAL A 94 -3.90 -17.19 -1.51
C VAL A 94 -2.56 -17.91 -1.73
N GLU A 95 -1.50 -17.50 -1.03
CA GLU A 95 -0.20 -18.17 -1.10
C GLU A 95 -0.28 -19.63 -0.64
N VAL A 96 -0.94 -19.89 0.50
CA VAL A 96 -1.10 -21.26 1.04
C VAL A 96 -1.94 -22.12 0.09
N ALA A 97 -3.03 -21.58 -0.45
CA ALA A 97 -3.89 -22.30 -1.39
C ALA A 97 -3.17 -22.61 -2.71
N LEU A 98 -2.43 -21.64 -3.26
CA LEU A 98 -1.61 -21.85 -4.45
C LEU A 98 -0.57 -22.96 -4.20
N ARG A 99 0.13 -22.91 -3.07
CA ARG A 99 1.09 -23.94 -2.66
C ARG A 99 0.44 -25.32 -2.58
N ALA A 100 -0.72 -25.43 -1.94
CA ALA A 100 -1.45 -26.69 -1.83
C ALA A 100 -1.89 -27.21 -3.22
N SER A 101 -2.37 -26.33 -4.09
CA SER A 101 -2.75 -26.68 -5.47
C SER A 101 -1.55 -27.16 -6.29
N LEU A 102 -0.39 -26.52 -6.16
CA LEU A 102 0.84 -26.99 -6.82
C LEU A 102 1.23 -28.38 -6.33
N ILE A 103 1.19 -28.63 -5.02
CA ILE A 103 1.49 -29.96 -4.46
C ILE A 103 0.51 -31.00 -5.02
N ALA A 104 -0.79 -30.71 -5.00
CA ALA A 104 -1.80 -31.67 -5.45
C ALA A 104 -1.68 -32.04 -6.95
N ASN A 105 -1.19 -31.13 -7.78
CA ASN A 105 -1.14 -31.32 -9.24
C ASN A 105 0.25 -31.66 -9.79
N LEU A 106 1.32 -31.28 -9.10
CA LEU A 106 2.70 -31.42 -9.59
C LEU A 106 3.51 -32.47 -8.82
N CYS A 107 3.10 -32.85 -7.61
CA CYS A 107 3.82 -33.86 -6.84
C CYS A 107 3.23 -35.25 -7.05
N THR A 108 4.11 -36.26 -7.18
CA THR A 108 3.71 -37.66 -7.36
C THR A 108 3.46 -38.32 -5.99
N PRO A 109 2.43 -39.18 -5.84
CA PRO A 109 2.23 -39.95 -4.61
C PRO A 109 3.50 -40.75 -4.24
N GLY A 110 4.03 -40.51 -3.04
CA GLY A 110 5.29 -41.12 -2.56
C GLY A 110 6.56 -40.29 -2.79
N GLY A 111 6.46 -39.14 -3.46
CA GLY A 111 7.54 -38.14 -3.55
C GLY A 111 7.69 -37.30 -2.29
N LEU A 112 8.64 -36.36 -2.29
CA LEU A 112 8.93 -35.47 -1.14
C LEU A 112 7.87 -34.38 -0.94
N GLY A 113 6.98 -34.14 -1.92
CA GLY A 113 5.93 -33.12 -1.83
C GLY A 113 6.47 -31.68 -1.81
N THR A 114 7.75 -31.51 -2.14
CA THR A 114 8.51 -30.25 -2.10
C THR A 114 9.21 -29.99 -3.44
N GLU A 115 8.94 -30.80 -4.46
CA GLU A 115 9.51 -30.68 -5.79
C GLU A 115 9.15 -29.32 -6.41
N TYR A 116 7.99 -28.76 -6.09
CA TYR A 116 7.59 -27.41 -6.50
C TYR A 116 8.43 -26.27 -5.84
N LEU A 117 9.28 -26.57 -4.86
CA LEU A 117 10.24 -25.63 -4.27
C LEU A 117 11.61 -25.69 -4.96
N GLN A 118 11.87 -26.75 -5.73
CA GLN A 118 13.11 -26.93 -6.46
C GLN A 118 13.09 -26.06 -7.73
N GLU A 119 14.18 -25.33 -7.94
CA GLU A 119 14.32 -24.43 -9.09
C GLU A 119 14.28 -25.20 -10.42
N THR A 120 14.81 -26.42 -10.43
CA THR A 120 14.87 -27.33 -11.58
C THR A 120 13.50 -27.81 -12.07
N THR A 121 12.43 -27.60 -11.30
CA THR A 121 11.05 -27.97 -11.64
C THR A 121 10.38 -26.95 -12.57
N TYR A 122 10.94 -25.75 -12.71
CA TYR A 122 10.38 -24.66 -13.52
C TYR A 122 11.31 -24.29 -14.68
N SER A 123 10.77 -23.65 -15.72
CA SER A 123 11.56 -23.20 -16.86
C SER A 123 12.41 -21.97 -16.51
N ASP A 124 13.71 -21.98 -16.89
CA ASP A 124 14.68 -20.88 -16.70
C ASP A 124 14.39 -19.66 -17.60
N ARG A 125 13.29 -18.96 -17.35
CA ARG A 125 13.02 -17.67 -17.99
C ARG A 125 13.59 -16.54 -17.14
N VAL A 126 14.60 -15.89 -17.70
CA VAL A 126 15.25 -14.68 -17.15
C VAL A 126 14.77 -13.45 -17.89
N ASP A 127 14.66 -12.33 -17.17
CA ASP A 127 14.35 -11.04 -17.79
C ASP A 127 15.57 -10.47 -18.53
N ALA A 128 15.39 -9.34 -19.23
CA ALA A 128 16.46 -8.66 -19.97
C ALA A 128 17.65 -8.23 -19.07
N SER A 129 17.48 -8.24 -17.74
CA SER A 129 18.53 -7.94 -16.75
C SER A 129 19.18 -9.19 -16.14
N GLY A 130 18.87 -10.38 -16.66
CA GLY A 130 19.42 -11.65 -16.19
C GLY A 130 18.83 -12.14 -14.86
N ARG A 131 17.75 -11.51 -14.37
CA ARG A 131 17.09 -11.94 -13.13
C ARG A 131 16.03 -12.99 -13.44
N SER A 132 16.07 -14.08 -12.68
CA SER A 132 15.05 -15.13 -12.73
C SER A 132 13.67 -14.54 -12.42
N HIS A 133 12.68 -14.81 -13.27
CA HIS A 133 11.30 -14.34 -13.06
C HIS A 133 10.71 -14.81 -11.72
N ARG A 134 11.24 -15.90 -11.13
CA ARG A 134 10.87 -16.45 -9.82
C ARG A 134 11.15 -15.48 -8.67
N ALA A 135 12.33 -14.88 -8.65
CA ALA A 135 12.72 -13.96 -7.58
C ALA A 135 11.81 -12.72 -7.56
N LYS A 136 11.29 -12.32 -8.72
CA LYS A 136 10.40 -11.18 -8.88
C LYS A 136 8.98 -11.47 -8.38
N LEU A 137 8.41 -12.63 -8.71
CA LEU A 137 7.02 -12.93 -8.35
C LEU A 137 6.79 -13.02 -6.82
N LEU A 138 7.67 -13.70 -6.08
CA LEU A 138 7.54 -13.86 -4.63
C LEU A 138 8.08 -12.65 -3.84
N SER A 139 9.12 -11.96 -4.34
CA SER A 139 9.66 -10.77 -3.69
C SER A 139 8.73 -9.58 -3.87
N ASP A 140 8.13 -9.37 -5.05
CA ASP A 140 7.30 -8.18 -5.29
C ASP A 140 6.02 -8.19 -4.42
N ILE A 141 5.37 -9.35 -4.28
CA ILE A 141 4.18 -9.50 -3.43
C ILE A 141 4.53 -9.29 -1.94
N ARG A 142 5.68 -9.81 -1.51
CA ARG A 142 6.13 -9.71 -0.11
C ARG A 142 6.68 -8.31 0.23
N ASP A 143 7.45 -7.69 -0.65
CA ASP A 143 8.10 -6.40 -0.45
C ASP A 143 7.08 -5.26 -0.39
N VAL A 144 6.03 -5.30 -1.22
CA VAL A 144 4.96 -4.28 -1.19
C VAL A 144 4.21 -4.30 0.15
N CYS A 145 3.98 -5.48 0.72
CA CYS A 145 3.22 -5.62 1.96
C CYS A 145 4.09 -5.44 3.22
N ALA A 146 5.34 -5.92 3.21
CA ALA A 146 6.25 -5.82 4.35
C ALA A 146 6.81 -4.40 4.55
N HIS A 147 6.88 -3.57 3.51
CA HIS A 147 7.59 -2.29 3.59
C HIS A 147 6.76 -1.12 4.15
N HIS A 148 5.60 -1.39 4.77
CA HIS A 148 4.68 -0.40 5.38
C HIS A 148 4.44 0.84 4.50
N SER A 149 4.44 0.64 3.19
CA SER A 149 4.25 1.67 2.19
C SER A 149 2.79 2.09 2.16
N ARG A 150 2.54 3.35 1.81
CA ARG A 150 1.18 3.87 1.67
C ARG A 150 0.48 3.25 0.46
N ILE A 151 -0.78 2.83 0.63
CA ILE A 151 -1.65 2.37 -0.47
C ILE A 151 -2.49 3.55 -0.98
N TRP A 152 -3.10 4.31 -0.07
CA TRP A 152 -3.89 5.49 -0.36
C TRP A 152 -3.14 6.51 -1.23
N ASN A 153 -3.76 6.98 -2.33
CA ASN A 153 -3.16 7.93 -3.27
C ASN A 153 -1.73 7.56 -3.73
N ARG A 154 -1.46 6.26 -3.90
CA ARG A 154 -0.23 5.80 -4.54
C ARG A 154 -0.60 5.13 -5.85
N PRO A 155 -0.33 5.77 -7.00
CA PRO A 155 -0.52 5.13 -8.29
C PRO A 155 0.27 3.83 -8.37
N VAL A 156 -0.36 2.77 -8.87
CA VAL A 156 0.31 1.48 -9.07
C VAL A 156 1.23 1.63 -10.28
N GLN A 157 2.54 1.68 -10.05
CA GLN A 157 3.56 1.86 -11.10
C GLN A 157 3.99 0.56 -11.81
N GLN A 158 3.51 -0.60 -11.34
CA GLN A 158 3.80 -1.90 -11.95
C GLN A 158 2.77 -2.24 -13.03
N ASP A 159 3.20 -3.01 -14.05
CA ASP A 159 2.32 -3.49 -15.12
C ASP A 159 1.15 -4.29 -14.52
N GLN A 160 -0.06 -3.77 -14.67
CA GLN A 160 -1.27 -4.46 -14.23
C GLN A 160 -1.69 -5.50 -15.28
N PRO A 161 -2.18 -6.68 -14.85
CA PRO A 161 -2.65 -7.69 -15.79
C PRO A 161 -3.85 -7.14 -16.59
N ARG A 162 -3.75 -7.19 -17.92
CA ARG A 162 -4.91 -6.92 -18.79
C ARG A 162 -5.87 -8.10 -18.69
N LEU A 163 -6.94 -7.91 -17.92
CA LEU A 163 -8.01 -8.90 -17.84
C LEU A 163 -8.82 -8.93 -19.14
N PHE A 164 -9.11 -10.13 -19.64
CA PHE A 164 -10.01 -10.31 -20.78
C PHE A 164 -11.44 -9.93 -20.39
N SER A 165 -12.25 -9.47 -21.36
CA SER A 165 -13.67 -9.18 -21.15
C SER A 165 -14.38 -10.41 -20.58
N GLY A 166 -14.79 -10.34 -19.31
CA GLY A 166 -15.43 -11.44 -18.56
C GLY A 166 -14.60 -12.03 -17.41
N ALA A 167 -13.32 -11.68 -17.30
CA ALA A 167 -12.45 -12.09 -16.19
C ALA A 167 -12.43 -11.07 -15.03
N PHE A 168 -13.24 -10.01 -15.11
CA PHE A 168 -13.33 -8.99 -14.07
C PHE A 168 -14.11 -9.51 -12.86
N PRO A 169 -13.62 -9.26 -11.63
CA PRO A 169 -14.43 -9.47 -10.43
C PRO A 169 -15.76 -8.68 -10.51
N PRO A 170 -16.84 -9.17 -9.86
CA PRO A 170 -18.11 -8.46 -9.82
C PRO A 170 -17.95 -7.01 -9.32
N GLY A 171 -18.54 -6.05 -10.03
CA GLY A 171 -18.51 -4.63 -9.65
C GLY A 171 -17.25 -3.86 -10.06
N VAL A 172 -16.31 -4.49 -10.77
CA VAL A 172 -15.05 -3.87 -11.21
C VAL A 172 -14.99 -3.85 -12.73
N GLY A 173 -14.53 -2.74 -13.29
CA GLY A 173 -14.36 -2.56 -14.74
C GLY A 173 -12.94 -2.19 -15.13
N PRO A 174 -12.67 -2.07 -16.45
CA PRO A 174 -11.34 -1.74 -16.97
C PRO A 174 -10.71 -0.47 -16.37
N ARG A 175 -11.53 0.54 -16.02
CA ARG A 175 -11.05 1.80 -15.43
C ARG A 175 -10.34 1.60 -14.10
N ASP A 176 -10.78 0.62 -13.31
CA ASP A 176 -10.28 0.42 -11.95
C ASP A 176 -8.87 -0.21 -11.96
N PHE A 177 -8.42 -0.66 -13.14
CA PHE A 177 -7.07 -1.14 -13.41
C PHE A 177 -6.17 -0.08 -14.07
N VAL A 178 -6.65 1.16 -14.21
CA VAL A 178 -5.86 2.27 -14.76
C VAL A 178 -5.30 3.09 -13.60
N GLY A 179 -4.15 2.68 -13.08
CA GLY A 179 -3.38 3.46 -12.10
C GLY A 179 -3.93 3.43 -10.66
N ALA A 180 -5.13 2.90 -10.43
CA ALA A 180 -5.73 2.82 -9.09
C ALA A 180 -5.32 1.54 -8.32
N PRO A 181 -5.13 1.64 -6.99
CA PRO A 181 -4.98 0.47 -6.12
C PRO A 181 -6.19 -0.48 -6.13
N TRP A 182 -7.41 0.05 -6.32
CA TRP A 182 -8.65 -0.70 -6.19
C TRP A 182 -8.71 -1.95 -7.09
N GLY A 183 -8.32 -1.86 -8.36
CA GLY A 183 -8.38 -3.02 -9.27
C GLY A 183 -7.58 -4.23 -8.77
N VAL A 184 -6.36 -4.01 -8.26
CA VAL A 184 -5.52 -5.08 -7.70
C VAL A 184 -6.12 -5.65 -6.42
N ILE A 185 -6.65 -4.78 -5.54
CA ILE A 185 -7.33 -5.18 -4.30
C ILE A 185 -8.53 -6.08 -4.61
N SER A 186 -9.32 -5.74 -5.63
CA SER A 186 -10.48 -6.54 -6.01
C SER A 186 -10.11 -7.90 -6.60
N VAL A 187 -9.00 -8.00 -7.34
CA VAL A 187 -8.48 -9.31 -7.80
C VAL A 187 -8.11 -10.18 -6.61
N LEU A 188 -7.36 -9.64 -5.64
CA LEU A 188 -7.03 -10.37 -4.41
C LEU A 188 -8.30 -10.80 -3.67
N GLY A 189 -9.27 -9.88 -3.51
CA GLY A 189 -10.55 -10.19 -2.89
C GLY A 189 -11.25 -11.36 -3.56
N HIS A 190 -11.31 -11.38 -4.90
CA HIS A 190 -11.87 -12.49 -5.65
C HIS A 190 -11.10 -13.80 -5.44
N MET A 191 -9.76 -13.77 -5.42
CA MET A 191 -8.96 -14.97 -5.17
C MET A 191 -9.22 -15.53 -3.77
N VAL A 192 -9.27 -14.68 -2.74
CA VAL A 192 -9.59 -15.11 -1.36
C VAL A 192 -11.00 -15.69 -1.29
N MET A 193 -11.98 -15.11 -2.00
CA MET A 193 -13.33 -15.69 -2.07
C MET A 193 -13.33 -17.10 -2.66
N GLN A 194 -12.51 -17.37 -3.69
CA GLN A 194 -12.39 -18.74 -4.24
C GLN A 194 -11.71 -19.69 -3.26
N VAL A 195 -10.74 -19.21 -2.48
CA VAL A 195 -10.02 -20.02 -1.48
C VAL A 195 -10.90 -20.34 -0.27
N ARG A 196 -11.60 -19.34 0.29
CA ARG A 196 -12.48 -19.51 1.45
C ARG A 196 -13.85 -20.09 1.10
N ASN A 197 -14.27 -19.95 -0.16
CA ASN A 197 -15.63 -20.20 -0.63
C ASN A 197 -16.69 -19.36 0.13
N ASP A 198 -16.35 -18.11 0.43
CA ASP A 198 -17.24 -17.12 1.06
C ASP A 198 -16.90 -15.69 0.60
N THR A 199 -17.70 -14.70 1.03
CA THR A 199 -17.49 -13.27 0.70
C THR A 199 -16.92 -12.44 1.85
N THR A 200 -16.65 -13.05 3.01
CA THR A 200 -16.37 -12.35 4.27
C THR A 200 -15.20 -11.39 4.17
N PHE A 201 -14.13 -11.82 3.50
CA PHE A 201 -12.94 -11.02 3.23
C PHE A 201 -13.23 -9.83 2.33
N ALA A 202 -13.87 -10.08 1.19
CA ALA A 202 -14.22 -9.04 0.21
C ALA A 202 -15.16 -8.00 0.84
N ASP A 203 -16.13 -8.45 1.64
CA ASP A 203 -17.05 -7.57 2.35
C ASP A 203 -16.34 -6.74 3.42
N ALA A 204 -15.36 -7.31 4.14
CA ALA A 204 -14.55 -6.58 5.11
C ALA A 204 -13.70 -5.49 4.43
N VAL A 205 -13.04 -5.82 3.31
CA VAL A 205 -12.27 -4.86 2.51
C VAL A 205 -13.20 -3.74 2.03
N HIS A 206 -14.33 -4.09 1.42
CA HIS A 206 -15.27 -3.11 0.89
C HIS A 206 -15.79 -2.18 2.00
N ARG A 207 -16.27 -2.73 3.13
CA ARG A 207 -16.72 -1.92 4.27
C ARG A 207 -15.65 -0.96 4.76
N LEU A 208 -14.40 -1.42 4.85
CA LEU A 208 -13.29 -0.59 5.30
C LEU A 208 -13.01 0.56 4.33
N VAL A 209 -12.84 0.26 3.04
CA VAL A 209 -12.47 1.29 2.06
C VAL A 209 -13.58 2.30 1.83
N THR A 210 -14.86 1.91 1.96
CA THR A 210 -16.01 2.80 1.81
C THR A 210 -16.42 3.52 3.10
N SER A 211 -15.79 3.22 4.24
CA SER A 211 -16.12 3.85 5.53
C SER A 211 -15.82 5.35 5.57
N ASN A 212 -14.92 5.82 4.71
CA ASN A 212 -14.53 7.21 4.58
C ASN A 212 -14.43 7.58 3.10
N SER A 213 -15.13 8.63 2.68
CA SER A 213 -15.23 9.03 1.27
C SER A 213 -13.90 9.51 0.68
N LEU A 214 -13.09 10.24 1.46
CA LEU A 214 -11.76 10.70 1.05
C LEU A 214 -10.77 9.53 0.95
N TYR A 215 -10.89 8.56 1.85
CA TYR A 215 -10.12 7.33 1.77
C TYR A 215 -10.48 6.52 0.53
N TRP A 216 -11.78 6.31 0.30
CA TRP A 216 -12.29 5.64 -0.90
C TRP A 216 -11.78 6.31 -2.18
N GLN A 217 -11.86 7.64 -2.26
CA GLN A 217 -11.38 8.40 -3.40
C GLN A 217 -9.90 8.09 -3.68
N GLY A 218 -9.03 8.14 -2.67
CA GLY A 218 -7.61 7.87 -2.91
C GLY A 218 -7.25 6.41 -3.20
N VAL A 219 -8.15 5.45 -2.93
CA VAL A 219 -7.97 4.04 -3.30
C VAL A 219 -8.52 3.73 -4.69
N SER A 220 -9.59 4.39 -5.10
CA SER A 220 -10.32 4.14 -6.36
C SER A 220 -9.89 5.05 -7.51
N ASP A 221 -9.49 6.28 -7.21
CA ASP A 221 -9.10 7.31 -8.17
C ASP A 221 -8.00 8.20 -7.55
N PRO A 222 -6.75 7.68 -7.49
CA PRO A 222 -5.67 8.37 -6.80
C PRO A 222 -5.29 9.68 -7.50
N SER A 223 -5.21 10.77 -6.74
CA SER A 223 -4.79 12.06 -7.26
C SER A 223 -3.27 12.19 -7.32
N ASP A 224 -2.74 12.91 -8.30
CA ASP A 224 -1.36 13.39 -8.28
C ASP A 224 -1.21 14.53 -7.27
N ALA A 225 -0.27 14.39 -6.32
CA ALA A 225 0.05 15.41 -5.30
C ALA A 225 1.54 15.78 -5.32
#